data_AF-A0A392T5G3-F1
#
_entry.id   AF-A0A392T5G3-F1
#
_cell.length_a   1.000
_cell.length_b   1.000
_cell.length_c   1.000
_cell.angle_alpha   90.00
_cell.angle_beta   90.00
_cell.angle_gamma   90.00
#
_symmetry.space_group_name_H-M   'P 1'
#
loop_
_entity.id
_entity.type
_entity.pdbx_description
1 polymer ?
#
loop_
_entity_poly.entity_id
_entity_poly.type
_entity_poly.pdbx_seq_one_letter_code
_entity_poly.pdbx_strand_id
1 'polypeptide(L)' 'MHQPKEIHLQAALRIVQYLKGTPGRGILFEQNGSEGLEAYTDADYAGSTVDRRSTTGYCTFL' A
#
# COMPACT_ATOMS: atom_id res chain seq x y z
N MET A 1 -19.56 0.68 8.87
CA MET A 1 -19.19 0.53 7.44
C MET A 1 -18.27 1.68 7.08
N HIS A 2 -17.10 1.43 6.49
CA HIS A 2 -16.27 2.51 5.98
C HIS A 2 -17.09 3.35 4.99
N GLN A 3 -16.94 4.67 5.02
CA GLN A 3 -17.66 5.61 4.15
C GLN A 3 -16.73 5.99 3.00
N PRO A 4 -16.59 5.15 1.96
CA PRO A 4 -15.74 5.47 0.83
C PRO A 4 -16.21 6.77 0.20
N LYS A 5 -15.24 7.52 -0.30
CA LYS A 5 -15.41 8.84 -0.92
C LYS A 5 -14.83 8.77 -2.32
N GLU A 6 -15.22 9.71 -3.16
CA GLU A 6 -14.72 9.82 -4.55
C GLU A 6 -13.20 9.73 -4.63
N ILE A 7 -12.47 10.36 -3.70
CA ILE A 7 -11.00 10.29 -3.63
C ILE A 7 -10.45 8.85 -3.53
N HIS A 8 -11.14 7.95 -2.83
CA HIS A 8 -10.73 6.56 -2.70
C HIS A 8 -10.93 5.79 -4.02
N LEU A 9 -12.04 6.05 -4.72
CA LEU A 9 -12.28 5.47 -6.04
C LEU A 9 -11.24 5.96 -7.06
N GLN A 10 -10.95 7.26 -7.06
CA GLN A 10 -9.93 7.85 -7.94
C GLN A 10 -8.54 7.26 -7.68
N ALA A 11 -8.17 7.02 -6.41
CA ALA A 11 -6.93 6.35 -6.07
C ALA A 11 -6.89 4.91 -6.60
N ALA A 12 -7.96 4.13 -6.43
CA ALA A 12 -8.04 2.77 -6.95
C ALA A 12 -7.94 2.71 -8.48
N LEU A 13 -8.64 3.61 -9.19
CA LEU A 13 -8.57 3.70 -10.66
C LEU A 13 -7.17 4.05 -11.14
N ARG A 14 -6.45 4.94 -10.44
CA ARG A 14 -5.05 5.27 -10.76
C ARG A 14 -4.15 4.04 -10.64
N ILE A 15 -4.33 3.22 -9.61
CA ILE A 15 -3.57 1.97 -9.45
C ILE A 15 -3.84 1.03 -10.63
N VAL A 16 -5.11 0.83 -11.00
CA VAL A 16 -5.48 -0.04 -12.14
C VAL A 16 -4.89 0.48 -13.46
N GLN A 17 -4.91 1.80 -13.68
CA GLN A 17 -4.31 2.42 -14.87
C GLN A 17 -2.79 2.20 -14.92
N TYR A 18 -2.10 2.35 -13.78
CA TYR A 18 -0.66 2.06 -13.69
C TYR A 18 -0.37 0.60 -14.06
N LEU A 19 -1.03 -0.36 -13.40
CA LEU A 19 -0.84 -1.79 -13.64
C LEU A 19 -1.07 -2.17 -15.11
N LYS A 20 -2.09 -1.58 -15.75
CA LYS A 20 -2.39 -1.82 -17.16
C LYS A 20 -1.37 -1.16 -18.10
N GLY A 21 -0.88 0.03 -17.76
CA GLY A 21 0.04 0.81 -18.59
C GLY A 21 1.50 0.38 -18.48
N THR A 22 1.89 -0.31 -17.41
CA THR A 22 3.29 -0.64 -17.15
C THR A 22 3.51 -2.13 -16.81
N PRO A 23 3.17 -3.06 -17.72
CA PRO A 23 3.42 -4.49 -17.49
C PRO A 23 4.94 -4.75 -17.35
N GLY A 24 5.31 -5.52 -16.33
CA GLY A 24 6.71 -5.83 -16.02
C GLY A 24 7.48 -4.73 -15.28
N ARG A 25 6.87 -3.56 -15.03
CA ARG A 25 7.47 -2.51 -14.21
C ARG A 25 7.02 -2.66 -12.76
N GLY A 26 7.98 -2.82 -11.85
CA GLY A 26 7.72 -2.86 -10.41
C GLY A 26 7.40 -1.47 -9.82
N ILE A 27 7.08 -1.46 -8.54
CA ILE A 27 7.08 -0.24 -7.71
C ILE A 27 8.37 -0.26 -6.91
N LEU A 28 9.18 0.80 -7.04
CA LEU A 28 10.39 0.95 -6.24
C LEU A 28 10.02 1.60 -4.91
N PHE A 29 10.26 0.88 -3.82
CA PHE A 29 10.24 1.44 -2.48
C PHE A 29 11.70 1.72 -2.11
N GLU A 30 12.08 2.99 -2.11
CA GLU A 30 13.41 3.45 -1.73
C GLU A 30 13.35 4.24 -0.42
N GLN A 31 14.42 4.15 0.36
CA GLN A 31 14.58 4.95 1.56
C GLN A 31 14.83 6.41 1.17
N ASN A 32 14.01 7.33 1.68
CA ASN A 32 14.10 8.76 1.37
C ASN A 32 15.15 9.51 2.22
N GLY A 33 16.16 8.80 2.76
CA GLY A 33 17.17 9.38 3.65
C GLY A 33 16.65 9.81 5.02
N SER A 34 15.53 9.25 5.49
CA SER A 34 15.06 9.44 6.87
C SER A 34 15.97 8.65 7.82
N GLU A 35 16.39 9.26 8.92
CA GLU A 35 17.22 8.61 9.96
C GLU A 35 16.42 7.65 10.86
N GLY A 36 15.30 7.09 10.37
CA GLY A 36 14.34 6.34 11.16
C GLY A 36 13.86 5.06 10.48
N LEU A 37 13.51 4.07 11.30
CA LEU A 37 12.89 2.84 10.84
C LEU A 37 11.50 3.12 10.26
N GLU A 38 11.32 2.88 8.97
CA GLU A 38 10.03 2.93 8.29
C GLU A 38 9.52 1.52 8.01
N ALA A 39 8.28 1.23 8.42
CA ALA A 39 7.64 -0.06 8.19
C ALA A 39 6.33 0.12 7.41
N TYR A 40 6.22 -0.61 6.31
CA TYR A 40 5.05 -0.69 5.45
C TYR A 40 4.45 -2.09 5.59
N THR A 41 3.14 -2.20 5.65
CA THR A 41 2.43 -3.48 5.74
C THR A 41 1.24 -3.47 4.81
N ASP A 42 0.94 -4.63 4.22
CA ASP A 42 -0.25 -4.78 3.41
C ASP A 42 -1.51 -4.60 4.25
N ALA A 43 -2.53 -4.00 3.65
CA ALA A 43 -3.84 -3.82 4.26
C ALA A 43 -4.77 -4.92 3.74
N ASP A 44 -4.82 -6.05 4.45
CA ASP A 44 -5.69 -7.16 4.11
C ASP A 44 -6.99 -7.11 4.93
N TYR A 45 -8.11 -7.32 4.25
CA TYR A 45 -9.41 -7.38 4.94
C TYR A 45 -9.46 -8.52 5.96
N ALA A 46 -8.74 -9.62 5.68
CA ALA A 46 -8.59 -10.78 6.56
C ALA A 46 -7.49 -10.61 7.63
N GLY A 47 -6.80 -9.46 7.67
CA GLY A 47 -5.80 -9.16 8.67
C GLY A 47 -6.36 -8.88 10.05
N SER A 48 -5.56 -8.18 10.85
CA SER A 48 -5.92 -7.77 12.21
C SER A 48 -7.30 -7.12 12.27
N THR A 49 -8.14 -7.55 13.23
CA THR A 49 -9.50 -7.02 13.38
C THR A 49 -9.53 -5.55 13.78
N VAL A 50 -8.43 -5.05 14.35
CA VAL A 50 -8.30 -3.68 14.87
C VAL A 50 -7.86 -2.72 13.76
N ASP A 51 -6.78 -3.02 13.06
CA ASP A 51 -6.12 -2.11 12.14
C ASP A 51 -6.00 -2.64 10.70
N ARG A 52 -6.46 -3.87 10.45
CA ARG A 52 -6.50 -4.52 9.11
C ARG A 52 -5.13 -4.60 8.45
N ARG A 53 -4.08 -4.65 9.27
CA ARG A 53 -2.71 -4.85 8.81
C ARG A 53 -2.40 -6.35 8.75
N SER A 54 -1.68 -6.73 7.71
CA SER A 54 -1.20 -8.10 7.53
C SER A 54 -0.05 -8.38 8.48
N THR A 55 -0.02 -9.59 9.08
CA THR A 55 1.07 -10.00 9.96
C THR A 55 2.28 -10.56 9.19
N THR A 56 2.07 -10.98 7.94
CA THR A 56 3.09 -11.65 7.12
C THR A 56 3.54 -10.80 5.93
N GLY A 57 2.67 -9.94 5.39
CA GLY A 57 3.01 -9.00 4.32
C GLY A 57 3.51 -7.67 4.88
N TYR A 58 4.82 -7.51 5.07
CA TYR A 58 5.43 -6.24 5.46
C TYR A 58 6.82 -6.02 4.84
N CYS A 59 7.25 -4.76 4.81
CA CYS A 59 8.57 -4.31 4.37
C CYS A 59 9.08 -3.24 5.34
N THR A 60 10.35 -3.31 5.72
CA THR A 60 10.99 -2.37 6.65
C THR A 60 12.26 -1.78 6.04
N PHE A 61 12.47 -0.48 6.24
CA PHE A 61 13.62 0.29 5.76
C PHE A 61 14.30 0.97 6.95
N LEU A 62 15.64 0.88 7.02
CA LEU A 62 16.50 1.46 8.06
C LEU A 62 17.35 2.58 7.48
#